data_AF-A0A0S4L1U6-F1
#
_entry.id   AF-A0A0S4L1U6-F1
#
_cell.length_a   1.000
_cell.length_b   1.000
_cell.length_c   1.000
_cell.angle_alpha   90.00
_cell.angle_beta   90.00
_cell.angle_gamma   90.00
#
_symmetry.space_group_name_H-M   'P 1'
#
loop_
_entity.id
_entity.type
_entity.pdbx_description
1 polymer ?
#
loop_
_entity_poly.entity_id
_entity_poly.type
_entity_poly.pdbx_seq_one_letter_code
_entity_poly.pdbx_strand_id
1 'polypeptide(L)'
;MVDGHWLMGTGHRVSGRRFKRTGRSPLTLSSSPHRSRFTLHVSRFTFHVSRSSAGFTILEMLIVLFLLSVVVVVVFPRISLTEDLGSTGRKLVGVLRTVQGLAATSQKPLKLYLDLDQGTYWMMMVEGKEERIPLDPAWKLPRSLPESIRFTEVSVGQEKRFSGRVDVSFFGNGRIEPVTLYLMDAKNNLLGLAVDSLTGGIRVSDERLDPPLNPIIPDRVRLLLKPNQQAKAGTPAG
;
A
#
# COMPACT_ATOMS: atom_id res chain seq x y z
N MET A 1 -48.36 -14.99 -13.16
CA MET A 1 -47.05 -15.03 -13.86
C MET A 1 -45.99 -14.79 -12.80
N VAL A 2 -45.45 -15.90 -12.27
CA VAL A 2 -44.21 -16.11 -11.47
C VAL A 2 -44.03 -15.19 -10.24
N ASP A 3 -44.48 -15.54 -9.03
CA ASP A 3 -44.08 -16.59 -8.06
C ASP A 3 -42.61 -16.59 -7.60
N GLY A 4 -42.44 -16.28 -6.31
CA GLY A 4 -41.19 -16.26 -5.56
C GLY A 4 -40.77 -17.64 -5.06
N HIS A 5 -39.46 -17.80 -4.91
CA HIS A 5 -38.82 -19.05 -4.53
C HIS A 5 -37.74 -18.75 -3.49
N TRP A 6 -37.88 -19.30 -2.28
CA TRP A 6 -36.77 -19.83 -1.49
C TRP A 6 -37.31 -20.91 -0.53
N LEU A 7 -36.78 -22.12 -0.70
CA LEU A 7 -37.19 -23.35 -0.03
C LEU A 7 -36.48 -23.55 1.32
N MET A 8 -37.27 -24.11 2.22
CA MET A 8 -37.01 -24.56 3.58
C MET A 8 -36.11 -25.82 3.59
N GLY A 9 -35.10 -25.85 4.46
CA GLY A 9 -34.27 -27.03 4.76
C GLY A 9 -34.90 -27.94 5.80
N THR A 10 -34.80 -29.25 5.60
CA THR A 10 -35.43 -30.33 6.37
C THR A 10 -34.44 -31.18 7.18
N GLY A 11 -34.88 -31.59 8.38
CA GLY A 11 -34.54 -32.85 9.10
C GLY A 11 -33.12 -33.01 9.67
N HIS A 12 -32.82 -33.73 10.77
CA HIS A 12 -33.49 -34.68 11.69
C HIS A 12 -32.63 -34.68 12.99
N ARG A 13 -33.11 -34.47 14.23
CA ARG A 13 -33.85 -35.34 15.20
C ARG A 13 -33.04 -36.46 15.93
N VAL A 14 -33.20 -36.46 17.27
CA VAL A 14 -33.10 -37.56 18.28
C VAL A 14 -31.69 -37.85 18.83
N SER A 15 -31.29 -37.59 20.09
CA SER A 15 -31.78 -37.90 21.47
C SER A 15 -31.13 -39.14 22.10
N GLY A 16 -30.43 -38.92 23.24
CA GLY A 16 -30.85 -39.55 24.50
C GLY A 16 -30.00 -40.67 25.13
N ARG A 17 -29.71 -40.45 26.43
CA ARG A 17 -29.57 -41.41 27.56
C ARG A 17 -28.24 -42.20 27.66
N ARG A 18 -27.45 -42.10 28.75
CA ARG A 18 -27.64 -42.37 30.20
C ARG A 18 -27.38 -43.84 30.60
N PHE A 19 -26.18 -44.05 31.18
CA PHE A 19 -25.87 -44.71 32.48
C PHE A 19 -25.88 -46.24 32.66
N LYS A 20 -25.07 -46.62 33.66
CA LYS A 20 -24.89 -47.90 34.38
C LYS A 20 -24.09 -48.99 33.66
N ARG A 21 -23.33 -49.88 34.32
CA ARG A 21 -22.70 -50.12 35.64
C ARG A 21 -22.36 -51.62 35.60
N THR A 22 -21.43 -52.07 36.46
CA THR A 22 -21.20 -53.48 36.86
C THR A 22 -20.43 -54.31 35.82
N GLY A 23 -19.54 -55.24 36.17
CA GLY A 23 -19.07 -55.80 37.44
C GLY A 23 -17.90 -56.76 37.12
N ARG A 24 -17.03 -57.08 38.10
CA ARG A 24 -16.87 -58.43 38.70
C ARG A 24 -16.19 -59.46 37.76
N SER A 25 -15.16 -60.25 38.08
CA SER A 25 -14.35 -60.67 39.26
C SER A 25 -13.27 -61.64 38.66
N PRO A 26 -12.69 -62.65 39.37
CA PRO A 26 -12.01 -62.77 40.68
C PRO A 26 -10.54 -63.26 40.48
N LEU A 27 -9.68 -63.42 41.49
CA LEU A 27 -9.40 -64.62 42.32
C LEU A 27 -8.41 -64.14 43.43
N THR A 28 -8.71 -64.12 44.75
CA THR A 28 -8.66 -65.19 45.78
C THR A 28 -7.37 -66.04 45.74
N LEU A 29 -6.59 -66.30 46.81
CA LEU A 29 -6.92 -66.46 48.25
C LEU A 29 -5.60 -66.58 49.09
N SER A 30 -5.68 -66.34 50.41
CA SER A 30 -4.79 -66.85 51.50
C SER A 30 -3.42 -66.18 51.67
N SER A 31 -2.83 -65.92 52.86
CA SER A 31 -3.18 -66.07 54.29
C SER A 31 -2.11 -65.29 55.10
N SER A 32 -2.52 -64.70 56.23
CA SER A 32 -1.67 -64.09 57.28
C SER A 32 -1.00 -65.14 58.20
N PRO A 33 -0.13 -64.84 59.22
CA PRO A 33 0.48 -63.57 59.68
C PRO A 33 2.00 -63.67 60.06
N HIS A 34 2.57 -62.55 60.52
CA HIS A 34 3.50 -62.43 61.68
C HIS A 34 4.97 -61.98 61.41
N ARG A 35 5.43 -61.09 62.33
CA ARG A 35 6.75 -60.45 62.49
C ARG A 35 7.12 -59.43 61.41
N SER A 36 7.67 -58.26 61.72
CA SER A 36 8.27 -57.73 62.94
C SER A 36 8.40 -56.23 62.76
N ARG A 37 8.13 -55.46 63.82
CA ARG A 37 8.44 -54.04 63.89
C ARG A 37 9.95 -53.85 63.66
N PHE A 38 10.30 -53.19 62.57
CA PHE A 38 11.54 -52.42 62.48
C PHE A 38 11.20 -51.07 61.88
N THR A 39 11.06 -50.11 62.77
CA THR A 39 11.09 -48.68 62.47
C THR A 39 12.47 -48.34 61.92
N LEU A 40 12.56 -48.08 60.62
CA LEU A 40 13.66 -47.28 60.07
C LEU A 40 13.05 -46.09 59.34
N HIS A 41 13.09 -45.00 60.07
CA HIS A 41 13.01 -43.61 59.68
C HIS A 41 13.39 -43.40 58.20
N VAL A 42 12.38 -43.24 57.34
CA VAL A 42 12.57 -42.67 56.01
C VAL A 42 12.94 -41.22 56.24
N SER A 43 14.24 -40.95 56.33
CA SER A 43 14.77 -39.60 56.24
C SER A 43 14.32 -39.05 54.90
N ARG A 44 13.25 -38.23 54.95
CA ARG A 44 12.90 -37.33 53.86
C ARG A 44 14.13 -36.47 53.64
N PHE A 45 14.93 -36.80 52.63
CA PHE A 45 15.74 -35.80 51.96
C PHE A 45 14.77 -34.86 51.26
N THR A 46 14.17 -33.96 52.05
CA THR A 46 13.74 -32.69 51.52
C THR A 46 15.01 -32.06 50.96
N PHE A 47 15.15 -32.09 49.64
CA PHE A 47 16.00 -31.13 48.96
C PHE A 47 15.50 -29.77 49.42
N HIS A 48 16.21 -29.19 50.38
CA HIS A 48 16.12 -27.77 50.65
C HIS A 48 16.62 -27.14 49.35
N VAL A 49 15.70 -26.76 48.47
CA VAL A 49 15.98 -25.79 47.42
C VAL A 49 16.30 -24.52 48.20
N SER A 50 17.56 -24.35 48.58
CA SER A 50 18.10 -23.04 48.88
C SER A 50 17.78 -22.23 47.64
N ARG A 51 16.72 -21.43 47.71
CA ARG A 51 16.59 -20.27 46.84
C ARG A 51 17.71 -19.34 47.26
N SER A 52 18.91 -19.60 46.76
CA SER A 52 19.92 -18.58 46.63
C SER A 52 19.27 -17.51 45.77
N SER A 53 18.77 -16.47 46.44
CA SER A 53 18.43 -15.22 45.77
C SER A 53 19.75 -14.56 45.44
N ALA A 54 20.47 -15.15 44.48
CA ALA A 54 21.69 -14.59 43.94
C ALA A 54 21.26 -13.35 43.16
N GLY A 55 21.47 -12.19 43.76
CA GLY A 55 21.35 -10.92 43.05
C GLY A 55 22.41 -10.87 41.96
N PHE A 56 22.04 -10.29 40.82
CA PHE A 56 22.99 -10.02 39.75
C PHE A 56 24.02 -9.00 40.23
N THR A 57 25.29 -9.22 39.90
CA THR A 57 26.34 -8.25 40.22
C THR A 57 26.26 -7.03 39.30
N ILE A 58 26.80 -5.90 39.73
CA ILE A 58 26.91 -4.70 38.88
C ILE A 58 27.72 -5.02 37.61
N LEU A 59 28.76 -5.85 37.73
CA LEU A 59 29.59 -6.28 36.60
C LEU A 59 28.79 -7.07 35.57
N GLU A 60 27.92 -7.97 36.02
CA GLU A 60 27.09 -8.78 35.14
C GLU A 60 26.10 -7.91 34.37
N MET A 61 25.45 -6.96 35.04
CA MET A 61 24.59 -5.99 34.38
C MET A 61 25.37 -5.12 33.38
N LEU A 62 26.61 -4.74 33.68
CA LEU A 62 27.48 -4.00 32.75
C LEU A 62 27.79 -4.82 31.50
N ILE A 63 28.18 -6.09 31.66
CA ILE A 63 28.46 -7.00 30.55
C ILE A 63 27.18 -7.24 29.72
N VAL A 64 26.04 -7.44 30.35
CA VAL A 64 24.75 -7.65 29.66
C VAL A 64 24.37 -6.43 28.84
N LEU A 65 24.48 -5.22 29.40
CA LEU A 65 24.19 -3.98 28.66
C LEU A 65 25.17 -3.77 27.52
N PHE A 66 26.46 -4.08 27.72
CA PHE A 66 27.46 -4.05 26.66
C PHE A 66 27.10 -5.02 25.52
N LEU A 67 26.82 -6.29 25.83
CA LEU A 67 26.41 -7.28 24.83
C LEU A 67 25.12 -6.88 24.12
N LEU A 68 24.14 -6.34 24.84
CA LEU A 68 22.88 -5.85 24.26
C LEU A 68 23.15 -4.70 23.28
N SER A 69 24.04 -3.77 23.61
CA SER A 69 24.42 -2.68 22.71
C SER A 69 25.06 -3.18 21.41
N VAL A 70 25.95 -4.18 21.51
CA VAL A 70 26.59 -4.80 20.32
C VAL A 70 25.54 -5.48 19.44
N VAL A 71 24.59 -6.20 20.04
CA VAL A 71 23.50 -6.83 19.30
C VAL A 71 22.64 -5.77 18.59
N VAL A 72 22.28 -4.67 19.27
CA VAL A 72 21.53 -3.57 18.64
C VAL A 72 22.29 -2.97 17.46
N VAL A 73 23.60 -2.71 17.59
CA VAL A 73 24.43 -2.16 16.49
C VAL A 73 24.50 -3.11 15.29
N VAL A 74 24.51 -4.43 15.51
CA VAL A 74 24.53 -5.40 14.42
C VAL A 74 23.16 -5.57 13.76
N VAL A 75 22.08 -5.47 14.54
CA VAL A 75 20.71 -5.67 14.06
C VAL A 75 20.13 -4.42 13.39
N PHE A 76 20.39 -3.23 13.94
CA PHE A 76 19.83 -1.95 13.45
C PHE A 76 20.07 -1.67 11.95
N PRO A 77 21.26 -1.94 11.36
CA PRO A 77 21.53 -1.69 9.93
C PRO A 77 20.67 -2.51 8.97
N ARG A 78 20.01 -3.58 9.44
CA ARG A 78 19.11 -4.40 8.61
C ARG A 78 17.72 -3.79 8.44
N ILE A 79 17.39 -2.73 9.18
CA ILE A 79 16.11 -2.02 9.06
C ILE A 79 16.29 -0.86 8.09
N SER A 80 16.07 -1.10 6.80
CA SER A 80 15.93 -0.01 5.83
C SER A 80 14.58 0.68 6.06
N LEU A 81 14.57 1.78 6.80
CA LEU A 81 13.40 2.67 6.98
C LEU A 81 13.06 3.47 5.72
N THR A 82 13.89 3.38 4.68
CA THR A 82 13.65 4.00 3.38
C THR A 82 12.48 3.31 2.67
N GLU A 83 11.45 4.08 2.31
CA GLU A 83 10.38 3.61 1.42
C GLU A 83 11.01 3.06 0.12
N ASP A 84 10.53 1.89 -0.30
CA ASP A 84 10.97 1.24 -1.54
C ASP A 84 10.42 1.99 -2.76
N LEU A 85 11.20 2.04 -3.85
CA LEU A 85 10.84 2.73 -5.09
C LEU A 85 9.49 2.26 -5.64
N GLY A 86 9.24 0.94 -5.61
CA GLY A 86 7.96 0.37 -6.06
C GLY A 86 6.79 0.79 -5.17
N SER A 87 7.01 0.97 -3.86
CA SER A 87 5.99 1.44 -2.94
C SER A 87 5.62 2.91 -3.18
N THR A 88 6.62 3.76 -3.38
CA THR A 88 6.44 5.18 -3.72
C THR A 88 5.79 5.34 -5.10
N GLY A 89 6.16 4.52 -6.07
CA GLY A 89 5.50 4.43 -7.37
C GLY A 89 4.02 4.10 -7.24
N ARG A 90 3.66 3.04 -6.50
CA ARG A 90 2.24 2.70 -6.23
C ARG A 90 1.47 3.82 -5.53
N LYS A 91 2.11 4.52 -4.58
CA LYS A 91 1.55 5.69 -3.89
C LYS A 91 1.27 6.82 -4.88
N LEU A 92 2.19 7.07 -5.82
CA LEU A 92 2.02 8.07 -6.87
C LEU A 92 0.92 7.68 -7.87
N VAL A 93 0.82 6.40 -8.27
CA VAL A 93 -0.32 5.88 -9.05
C VAL A 93 -1.63 6.13 -8.32
N GLY A 94 -1.67 5.85 -7.01
CA GLY A 94 -2.84 6.13 -6.16
C GLY A 94 -3.21 7.61 -6.18
N VAL A 95 -2.22 8.49 -6.02
CA VAL A 95 -2.38 9.95 -6.12
C VAL A 95 -3.00 10.35 -7.46
N LEU A 96 -2.44 9.90 -8.59
CA LEU A 96 -2.96 10.22 -9.92
C LEU A 96 -4.43 9.78 -10.07
N ARG A 97 -4.77 8.56 -9.63
CA ARG A 97 -6.16 8.06 -9.65
C ARG A 97 -7.08 8.85 -8.74
N THR A 98 -6.62 9.25 -7.56
CA THR A 98 -7.40 10.09 -6.65
C THR A 98 -7.70 11.45 -7.27
N VAL A 99 -6.69 12.13 -7.82
CA VAL A 99 -6.90 13.43 -8.49
C VAL A 99 -7.82 13.27 -9.69
N GLN A 100 -7.66 12.22 -10.49
CA GLN A 100 -8.55 11.89 -11.61
C GLN A 100 -10.00 11.69 -11.17
N GLY A 101 -10.23 10.89 -10.12
CA GLY A 101 -11.56 10.66 -9.55
C GLY A 101 -12.17 11.96 -9.02
N LEU A 102 -11.38 12.79 -8.33
CA LEU A 102 -11.82 14.09 -7.83
C LEU A 102 -12.20 15.04 -8.95
N ALA A 103 -11.43 15.11 -10.04
CA ALA A 103 -11.77 15.92 -11.20
C ALA A 103 -13.09 15.46 -11.84
N ALA A 104 -13.28 14.14 -11.99
CA ALA A 104 -14.51 13.56 -12.53
C ALA A 104 -15.73 13.83 -11.65
N THR A 105 -15.61 13.63 -10.34
CA THR A 105 -16.71 13.80 -9.38
C THR A 105 -17.07 15.26 -9.18
N SER A 106 -16.07 16.15 -9.08
CA SER A 106 -16.31 17.58 -8.90
C SER A 106 -16.72 18.29 -10.20
N GLN A 107 -16.50 17.64 -11.36
CA GLN A 107 -16.65 18.23 -12.69
C GLN A 107 -15.84 19.53 -12.89
N LYS A 108 -14.78 19.72 -12.09
CA LYS A 108 -13.89 20.88 -12.18
C LYS A 108 -12.49 20.43 -12.64
N PRO A 109 -11.83 21.21 -13.51
CA PRO A 109 -10.45 20.92 -13.88
C PRO A 109 -9.54 21.06 -12.65
N LEU A 110 -8.60 20.13 -12.52
CA LEU A 110 -7.55 20.14 -11.50
C LEU A 110 -6.19 20.17 -12.17
N LYS A 111 -5.20 20.69 -11.46
CA LYS A 111 -3.79 20.59 -11.84
C LYS A 111 -3.00 19.93 -10.73
N LEU A 112 -2.12 18.99 -11.09
CA LEU A 112 -1.12 18.44 -10.18
C LEU A 112 0.22 19.07 -10.51
N TYR A 113 0.72 19.90 -9.59
CA TYR A 113 2.06 20.44 -9.67
C TYR A 113 3.07 19.44 -9.14
N LEU A 114 4.20 19.35 -9.83
CA LEU A 114 5.35 18.54 -9.51
C LEU A 114 6.57 19.46 -9.49
N ASP A 115 7.26 19.52 -8.35
CA ASP A 115 8.54 20.20 -8.19
C ASP A 115 9.63 19.13 -8.21
N LEU A 116 10.35 19.04 -9.33
CA LEU A 116 11.34 18.01 -9.57
C LEU A 116 12.59 18.22 -8.70
N ASP A 117 12.89 19.48 -8.35
CA ASP A 117 14.06 19.84 -7.58
C ASP A 117 13.87 19.49 -6.10
N GLN A 118 12.68 19.75 -5.56
CA GLN A 118 12.34 19.48 -4.16
C GLN A 118 11.73 18.09 -3.94
N GLY A 119 11.36 17.37 -5.00
CA GLY A 119 10.65 16.10 -4.89
C GLY A 119 9.26 16.26 -4.26
N THR A 120 8.60 17.40 -4.48
CA THR A 120 7.29 17.70 -3.88
C THR A 120 6.18 17.78 -4.93
N TYR A 121 4.94 17.55 -4.49
CA TYR A 121 3.78 17.62 -5.34
C TYR A 121 2.53 18.08 -4.58
N TRP A 122 1.69 18.86 -5.24
CA TRP A 122 0.43 19.38 -4.68
C TRP A 122 -0.57 19.58 -5.80
N MET A 123 -1.87 19.59 -5.47
CA MET A 123 -2.92 19.81 -6.46
C MET A 123 -3.62 21.14 -6.23
N MET A 124 -4.08 21.74 -7.33
CA MET A 124 -4.86 22.98 -7.36
C MET A 124 -6.16 22.74 -8.13
N MET A 125 -7.26 23.32 -7.66
CA MET A 125 -8.51 23.42 -8.42
C MET A 125 -8.45 24.63 -9.34
N VAL A 126 -8.83 24.45 -10.60
CA VAL A 126 -8.92 25.53 -11.58
C VAL A 126 -10.38 26.00 -11.65
N GLU A 127 -10.62 27.26 -11.28
CA GLU A 127 -11.95 27.88 -11.31
C GLU A 127 -11.90 29.11 -12.21
N GLY A 128 -12.30 28.93 -13.47
CA GLY A 128 -12.15 29.95 -14.50
C GLY A 128 -10.67 30.21 -14.83
N LYS A 129 -10.16 31.39 -14.47
CA LYS A 129 -8.75 31.77 -14.63
C LYS A 129 -7.95 31.73 -13.31
N GLU A 130 -8.60 31.39 -12.21
CA GLU A 130 -7.97 31.35 -10.89
C GLU A 130 -7.65 29.91 -10.49
N GLU A 131 -6.56 29.74 -9.74
CA GLU A 131 -6.18 28.48 -9.12
C GLU A 131 -6.41 28.57 -7.61
N ARG A 132 -7.08 27.59 -7.03
CA ARG A 132 -7.45 27.55 -5.61
C ARG A 132 -7.02 26.25 -4.96
N ILE A 133 -6.63 26.34 -3.69
CA ILE A 133 -6.30 25.15 -2.90
C ILE A 133 -7.59 24.34 -2.68
N PRO A 134 -7.57 23.02 -2.89
CA PRO A 134 -8.68 22.13 -2.57
C PRO A 134 -9.13 22.25 -1.12
N LEU A 135 -10.45 22.15 -0.88
CA LEU A 135 -11.01 22.20 0.47
C LEU A 135 -10.68 20.94 1.30
N ASP A 136 -10.38 19.83 0.62
CA ASP A 136 -10.00 18.57 1.24
C ASP A 136 -8.72 18.74 2.09
N PRO A 137 -8.77 18.46 3.41
CA PRO A 137 -7.61 18.51 4.29
C PRO A 137 -6.40 17.72 3.78
N ALA A 138 -6.60 16.63 3.04
CA ALA A 138 -5.52 15.79 2.50
C ALA A 138 -4.65 16.49 1.45
N TRP A 139 -5.08 17.66 0.96
CA TRP A 139 -4.44 18.41 -0.12
C TRP A 139 -4.11 19.86 0.23
N LYS A 140 -4.31 20.26 1.50
CA LYS A 140 -3.95 21.60 1.97
C LYS A 140 -2.45 21.86 2.00
N LEU A 141 -1.65 20.80 2.16
CA LEU A 141 -0.20 20.87 2.25
C LEU A 141 0.45 20.13 1.08
N PRO A 142 1.58 20.63 0.55
CA PRO A 142 2.41 19.89 -0.38
C PRO A 142 2.87 18.57 0.24
N ARG A 143 2.93 17.54 -0.60
CA ARG A 143 3.44 16.22 -0.23
C ARG A 143 4.82 16.04 -0.81
N SER A 144 5.67 15.30 -0.11
CA SER A 144 7.04 15.03 -0.52
C SER A 144 7.22 13.55 -0.84
N LEU A 145 8.07 13.28 -1.82
CA LEU A 145 8.69 11.98 -1.99
C LEU A 145 9.62 11.68 -0.80
N PRO A 146 9.89 10.39 -0.52
CA PRO A 146 10.95 10.00 0.40
C PRO A 146 12.30 10.58 -0.06
N GLU A 147 13.17 10.96 0.89
CA GLU A 147 14.47 11.58 0.59
C GLU A 147 15.37 10.75 -0.35
N SER A 148 15.20 9.42 -0.34
CA SER A 148 15.96 8.51 -1.20
C SER A 148 15.45 8.41 -2.63
N ILE A 149 14.34 9.05 -2.98
CA ILE A 149 13.67 8.94 -4.29
C ILE A 149 13.46 10.33 -4.88
N ARG A 150 13.85 10.50 -6.14
CA ARG A 150 13.70 11.76 -6.86
C ARG A 150 12.97 11.58 -8.18
N PHE A 151 12.36 12.65 -8.66
CA PHE A 151 11.96 12.74 -10.05
C PHE A 151 13.22 12.94 -10.91
N THR A 152 13.40 12.11 -11.94
CA THR A 152 14.50 12.28 -12.91
C THR A 152 14.02 12.95 -14.18
N GLU A 153 12.80 12.66 -14.59
CA GLU A 153 12.20 13.24 -15.79
C GLU A 153 10.69 13.21 -15.67
N VAL A 154 10.06 14.29 -16.10
CA VAL A 154 8.61 14.37 -16.28
C VAL A 154 8.36 14.86 -17.69
N SER A 155 7.59 14.08 -18.46
CA SER A 155 7.16 14.43 -19.81
C SER A 155 5.66 14.67 -19.81
N VAL A 156 5.21 15.89 -20.09
CA VAL A 156 3.80 16.24 -20.24
C VAL A 156 3.54 16.59 -21.70
N GLY A 157 2.71 15.81 -22.37
CA GLY A 157 2.49 15.94 -23.81
C GLY A 157 3.79 15.71 -24.62
N GLN A 158 4.38 16.79 -25.15
CA GLN A 158 5.64 16.77 -25.89
C GLN A 158 6.80 17.42 -25.11
N GLU A 159 6.50 18.09 -24.00
CA GLU A 159 7.50 18.78 -23.22
C GLU A 159 8.12 17.83 -22.21
N LYS A 160 9.45 17.71 -22.26
CA LYS A 160 10.25 16.99 -21.27
C LYS A 160 10.89 17.98 -20.32
N ARG A 161 10.81 17.70 -19.03
CA ARG A 161 11.43 18.48 -17.95
C ARG A 161 12.24 17.55 -17.07
N PHE A 162 13.44 18.00 -16.71
CA PHE A 162 14.39 17.28 -15.84
C PHE A 162 14.61 18.00 -14.50
N SER A 163 14.08 19.22 -14.37
CA SER A 163 14.23 20.11 -13.22
C SER A 163 13.12 21.15 -13.21
N GLY A 164 12.99 21.85 -12.09
CA GLY A 164 11.98 22.89 -11.89
C GLY A 164 10.56 22.33 -11.67
N ARG A 165 9.57 23.17 -11.98
CA ARG A 165 8.15 22.86 -11.78
C ARG A 165 7.45 22.56 -13.08
N VAL A 166 6.55 21.58 -13.03
CA VAL A 166 5.64 21.22 -14.13
C VAL A 166 4.27 20.89 -13.57
N ASP A 167 3.21 21.21 -14.31
CA ASP A 167 1.86 20.81 -13.98
C ASP A 167 1.30 19.76 -14.95
N VAL A 168 0.49 18.85 -14.41
CA VAL A 168 -0.28 17.86 -15.16
C VAL A 168 -1.76 18.22 -15.04
N SER A 169 -2.43 18.40 -16.17
CA SER A 169 -3.85 18.76 -16.20
C SER A 169 -4.76 17.54 -16.06
N PHE A 170 -5.78 17.67 -15.21
CA PHE A 170 -6.88 16.72 -15.06
C PHE A 170 -8.17 17.43 -15.44
N PHE A 171 -8.87 16.89 -16.42
CA PHE A 171 -10.09 17.49 -16.95
C PHE A 171 -11.30 17.05 -16.14
N GLY A 172 -12.33 17.91 -16.04
CA GLY A 172 -13.54 17.62 -15.27
C GLY A 172 -14.35 16.39 -15.73
N ASN A 173 -14.01 15.82 -16.89
CA ASN A 173 -14.55 14.55 -17.38
C ASN A 173 -13.73 13.32 -16.92
N GLY A 174 -12.75 13.51 -16.04
CA GLY A 174 -11.86 12.44 -15.56
C GLY A 174 -10.74 12.05 -16.53
N ARG A 175 -10.52 12.79 -17.63
CA ARG A 175 -9.35 12.59 -18.47
C ARG A 175 -8.12 13.21 -17.82
N ILE A 176 -6.98 12.59 -18.07
CA ILE A 176 -5.67 13.08 -17.64
C ILE A 176 -4.90 13.47 -18.90
N GLU A 177 -4.19 14.60 -18.84
CA GLU A 177 -3.18 14.95 -19.82
C GLU A 177 -2.13 13.83 -19.92
N PRO A 178 -1.71 13.41 -21.13
CA PRO A 178 -0.69 12.39 -21.27
C PRO A 178 0.58 12.80 -20.53
N VAL A 179 0.98 11.99 -19.55
CA VAL A 179 2.18 12.24 -18.73
C VAL A 179 3.00 10.97 -18.57
N THR A 180 4.32 11.10 -18.67
CA THR A 180 5.29 10.05 -18.31
C THR A 180 6.22 10.59 -17.23
N LEU A 181 6.28 9.91 -16.10
CA LEU A 181 7.08 10.25 -14.94
C LEU A 181 8.17 9.20 -14.78
N TYR A 182 9.39 9.63 -14.47
CA TYR A 182 10.48 8.76 -14.09
C TYR A 182 10.93 9.09 -12.68
N LEU A 183 10.94 8.06 -11.83
CA LEU A 183 11.46 8.10 -10.48
C LEU A 183 12.77 7.31 -10.44
N MET A 184 13.70 7.76 -9.61
CA MET A 184 14.94 7.04 -9.37
C MET A 184 15.30 7.04 -7.90
N ASP A 185 15.71 5.88 -7.39
CA ASP A 185 16.19 5.75 -6.02
C ASP A 185 17.70 6.10 -5.89
N ALA A 186 18.21 6.05 -4.67
CA ALA A 186 19.63 6.26 -4.37
C ALA A 186 20.56 5.19 -4.96
N LYS A 187 20.03 4.03 -5.39
CA LYS A 187 20.78 2.93 -6.01
C LYS A 187 20.74 3.01 -7.54
N ASN A 188 20.16 4.07 -8.11
CA ASN A 188 19.93 4.27 -9.54
C ASN A 188 18.97 3.25 -10.18
N ASN A 189 18.07 2.65 -9.40
CA ASN A 189 16.95 1.89 -9.97
C ASN A 189 15.93 2.88 -10.55
N LEU A 190 15.52 2.66 -11.79
CA LEU A 190 14.54 3.49 -12.48
C LEU A 190 13.13 2.90 -12.31
N LEU A 191 12.14 3.78 -12.18
CA LEU A 191 10.73 3.41 -12.27
C LEU A 191 10.00 4.43 -13.15
N GLY A 192 9.48 3.96 -14.28
CA GLY A 192 8.63 4.71 -15.19
C GLY A 192 7.14 4.53 -14.87
N LEU A 193 6.40 5.64 -14.86
CA LEU A 193 4.95 5.67 -14.78
C LEU A 193 4.42 6.43 -16.00
N ALA A 194 3.63 5.80 -16.86
CA ALA A 194 3.00 6.45 -18.01
C ALA A 194 1.49 6.41 -17.90
N VAL A 195 0.85 7.56 -18.13
CA VAL A 195 -0.60 7.69 -18.18
C VAL A 195 -1.05 7.76 -19.63
N ASP A 196 -1.88 6.81 -20.02
CA ASP A 196 -2.51 6.76 -21.34
C ASP A 196 -3.74 7.68 -21.38
N SER A 197 -3.72 8.66 -22.28
CA SER A 197 -4.78 9.69 -22.37
C SER A 197 -6.11 9.21 -22.97
N LEU A 198 -6.14 8.03 -23.58
CA LEU A 198 -7.32 7.44 -24.22
C LEU A 198 -8.07 6.55 -23.24
N THR A 199 -7.34 5.68 -22.54
CA THR A 199 -7.90 4.72 -21.59
C THR A 199 -7.93 5.23 -20.16
N GLY A 200 -7.16 6.28 -19.84
CA GLY A 200 -6.89 6.70 -18.46
C GLY A 200 -6.07 5.67 -17.68
N GLY A 201 -5.56 4.64 -18.35
CA GLY A 201 -4.75 3.59 -17.74
C GLY A 201 -3.38 4.12 -17.33
N ILE A 202 -2.91 3.70 -16.16
CA ILE A 202 -1.58 4.03 -15.66
C ILE A 202 -0.72 2.77 -15.77
N ARG A 203 0.32 2.83 -16.59
CA ARG A 203 1.32 1.77 -16.78
C ARG A 203 2.51 2.07 -15.89
N VAL A 204 3.05 1.03 -15.26
CA VAL A 204 4.26 1.09 -14.43
C VAL A 204 5.27 0.12 -15.02
N SER A 205 6.52 0.55 -15.11
CA SER A 205 7.62 -0.24 -15.69
C SER A 205 8.92 0.11 -15.02
N ASP A 206 9.75 -0.90 -14.78
CA ASP A 206 11.12 -0.72 -14.27
C ASP A 206 12.10 -0.35 -15.39
N GLU A 207 11.66 -0.50 -16.65
CA GLU A 207 12.38 -0.08 -17.85
C GLU A 207 11.83 1.25 -18.39
N ARG A 208 12.69 1.98 -19.11
CA ARG A 208 12.31 3.22 -19.74
C ARG A 208 11.15 2.98 -20.71
N LEU A 209 10.03 3.63 -20.44
CA LEU A 209 8.85 3.55 -21.30
C LEU A 209 9.14 4.40 -22.54
N ASP A 210 9.18 3.74 -23.71
CA ASP A 210 9.15 4.48 -24.96
C ASP A 210 7.93 5.42 -24.93
N PRO A 211 8.10 6.71 -25.27
CA PRO A 211 6.97 7.63 -25.36
C PRO A 211 5.89 7.00 -26.23
N PRO A 212 4.61 7.03 -25.84
CA PRO A 212 3.56 6.52 -26.71
C PRO A 212 3.68 7.22 -28.06
N LEU A 213 3.85 6.43 -29.12
CA LEU A 213 3.78 6.90 -30.49
C LEU A 213 2.42 7.57 -30.67
N ASN A 214 2.39 8.90 -30.65
CA ASN A 214 1.23 9.65 -31.06
C ASN A 214 0.95 9.21 -32.51
N PRO A 215 -0.20 8.60 -32.84
CA PRO A 215 -0.50 8.28 -34.22
C PRO A 215 -0.46 9.59 -34.99
N ILE A 216 0.55 9.72 -35.86
CA ILE A 216 0.72 10.84 -36.78
C ILE A 216 -0.65 11.03 -37.44
N ILE A 217 -1.33 12.15 -37.15
CA ILE A 217 -2.57 12.50 -37.83
C ILE A 217 -2.21 12.50 -39.32
N PRO A 218 -2.69 11.54 -40.12
CA PRO A 218 -2.25 11.44 -41.49
C PRO A 218 -2.71 12.73 -42.20
N ASP A 219 -1.88 13.31 -43.08
CA ASP A 219 -2.12 14.65 -43.63
C ASP A 219 -3.50 14.81 -44.29
N ARG A 220 -4.09 13.70 -44.75
CA ARG A 220 -5.48 13.61 -45.22
C ARG A 220 -6.53 14.15 -44.23
N VAL A 221 -6.31 14.00 -42.92
CA VAL A 221 -7.26 14.44 -41.87
C VAL A 221 -7.03 15.90 -41.49
N ARG A 222 -5.80 16.41 -41.61
CA ARG A 222 -5.49 17.84 -41.41
C ARG A 222 -6.23 18.75 -42.41
N LEU A 223 -6.48 18.26 -43.62
CA LEU A 223 -7.27 18.98 -44.63
C LEU A 223 -8.75 19.15 -44.24
N LEU A 224 -9.29 18.24 -43.43
CA LEU A 224 -10.68 18.24 -42.97
C LEU A 224 -10.91 19.07 -41.69
N LEU A 225 -9.84 19.38 -40.96
CA LEU A 225 -9.88 20.20 -39.73
C LEU A 225 -9.73 21.70 -40.01
N LYS A 226 -9.63 22.11 -41.27
CA LYS A 226 -9.69 23.54 -41.63
C LYS A 226 -11.10 24.05 -41.33
N PRO A 227 -11.25 25.12 -40.51
CA PRO A 227 -12.55 25.74 -40.31
C PRO A 227 -13.08 26.18 -41.67
N ASN A 228 -14.29 25.76 -42.02
CA ASN A 228 -14.93 26.11 -43.28
C ASN A 228 -15.25 27.63 -43.27
N GLN A 229 -14.30 28.45 -43.69
CA GLN A 229 -14.46 29.90 -43.81
C GLN A 229 -15.35 30.32 -45.00
N GLN A 230 -15.91 29.37 -45.76
CA GLN A 230 -16.76 29.67 -46.93
C GLN A 230 -18.27 29.77 -46.63
N ALA A 231 -18.71 29.67 -45.37
CA ALA A 231 -20.13 29.85 -45.04
C ALA A 231 -20.54 31.31 -44.72
N LYS A 232 -19.71 32.32 -45.03
CA LYS A 232 -20.03 33.74 -44.78
C LYS A 232 -19.66 34.67 -45.93
N ALA A 233 -20.11 34.33 -47.14
CA ALA A 233 -20.28 35.31 -48.20
C ALA A 233 -21.70 35.12 -48.76
N GLY A 234 -22.63 35.87 -48.20
CA GLY A 234 -23.99 35.94 -48.70
C GLY A 234 -24.03 36.62 -50.06
N THR A 235 -24.71 35.98 -51.01
CA THR A 235 -25.53 36.65 -52.03
C THR A 235 -26.87 36.96 -51.34
N PRO A 236 -27.64 38.04 -51.64
CA PRO A 236 -27.81 38.58 -53.00
C PRO A 236 -28.10 40.10 -53.13
N ALA A 237 -28.26 40.47 -54.41
CA ALA A 237 -29.16 41.49 -54.97
C ALA A 237 -28.63 42.93 -55.16
N GLY A 238 -28.81 43.40 -56.40
CA GLY A 238 -28.51 44.75 -56.89
C GLY A 238 -28.19 44.71 -58.38
#